data_AF-A0A0H2QXB0-F1
#
_entry.id   AF-A0A0H2QXB0-F1
#
_cell.length_a   1.000
_cell.length_b   1.000
_cell.length_c   1.000
_cell.angle_alpha   90.00
_cell.angle_beta   90.00
_cell.angle_gamma   90.00
#
_symmetry.space_group_name_H-M   'P 1'
#
loop_
_entity.id
_entity.type
_entity.pdbx_description
1 polymer ?
#
loop_
_entity_poly.entity_id
_entity_poly.type
_entity_poly.pdbx_seq_one_letter_code
_entity_poly.pdbx_strand_id
1 'polypeptide(L)' 'SYNIACQYSKNITSWFGKHFPSCEKAILNMRFHVPKLHGHGHSEDCRYEFLFDYTSNVGRTHGERIESGWAVGNLAGPST' A
#
# COMPACT_ATOMS: atom_id res chain seq x y z
N SER A 1 -3.26 1.60 1.61
CA SER A 1 -2.25 1.34 0.57
C SER A 1 -0.87 1.33 1.20
N TYR A 2 0.07 0.64 0.56
CA TYR A 2 1.47 0.58 0.99
C TYR A 2 2.36 0.30 -0.23
N ASN A 3 3.60 0.76 -0.22
CA ASN A 3 4.51 0.74 -1.38
C ASN A 3 4.61 -0.66 -2.02
N ILE A 4 4.71 -1.69 -1.18
CA ILE A 4 4.82 -3.08 -1.61
C ILE A 4 3.61 -3.92 -1.16
N ALA A 5 2.42 -3.30 -1.08
CA ALA A 5 1.19 -3.99 -0.67
C ALA A 5 0.91 -5.26 -1.50
N CYS A 6 1.29 -5.28 -2.78
CA CYS A 6 1.16 -6.44 -3.66
C CYS A 6 2.01 -7.65 -3.25
N GLN A 7 3.11 -7.44 -2.53
CA GLN A 7 3.93 -8.54 -2.02
C GLN A 7 3.36 -9.06 -0.70
N TYR A 8 2.90 -8.15 0.16
CA TYR A 8 2.25 -8.53 1.42
C TYR A 8 0.97 -9.32 1.18
N SER A 9 0.15 -8.91 0.21
CA SER A 9 -1.14 -9.55 -0.09
C SER A 9 -1.03 -11.04 -0.39
N LYS A 10 0.14 -11.51 -0.87
CA LYS A 10 0.39 -12.93 -1.18
C LYS A 10 0.31 -13.83 0.05
N ASN A 11 0.81 -13.36 1.19
CA ASN A 11 0.98 -14.18 2.39
C ASN A 11 0.19 -13.67 3.60
N ILE A 12 -0.41 -12.48 3.52
CA ILE A 12 -1.03 -11.83 4.67
C ILE A 12 -2.16 -12.66 5.29
N THR A 13 -3.01 -13.31 4.48
CA THR A 13 -4.08 -14.17 5.00
C THR A 13 -3.54 -15.34 5.79
N SER A 14 -2.55 -16.07 5.26
CA SER A 14 -1.93 -17.20 5.96
C SER A 14 -1.22 -16.76 7.24
N TRP A 15 -0.49 -15.65 7.18
CA TRP A 15 0.24 -15.13 8.33
C TRP A 15 -0.71 -14.67 9.44
N PHE A 16 -1.79 -13.97 9.10
CA PHE A 16 -2.81 -13.57 10.08
C PHE A 16 -3.61 -14.76 10.59
N GLY A 17 -3.98 -15.74 9.76
CA GLY A 17 -4.64 -16.96 10.24
C GLY A 17 -3.79 -17.71 11.28
N LYS A 18 -2.46 -17.72 11.11
CA LYS A 18 -1.53 -18.36 12.05
C LYS A 18 -1.31 -17.57 13.34
N HIS A 19 -1.11 -16.25 13.24
CA HIS A 19 -0.63 -15.44 14.36
C HIS A 19 -1.70 -14.56 15.00
N PHE A 20 -2.76 -14.23 14.26
CA PHE A 20 -3.83 -13.32 14.64
C PHE A 20 -5.20 -13.80 14.12
N PRO A 21 -5.65 -15.01 14.51
CA PRO A 21 -6.85 -15.62 13.94
C PRO A 21 -8.12 -14.79 14.16
N SER A 22 -8.19 -14.01 15.25
CA SER A 22 -9.29 -13.07 15.52
C SER A 22 -9.43 -11.97 14.45
N CYS A 23 -8.36 -11.68 13.71
CA CYS A 23 -8.32 -10.66 12.67
C CYS A 23 -8.49 -11.22 11.26
N GLU A 24 -8.53 -12.55 11.07
CA GLU A 24 -8.54 -13.19 9.75
C GLU A 24 -9.70 -12.70 8.87
N LYS A 25 -10.90 -12.60 9.44
CA LYS A 25 -12.07 -12.08 8.73
C LYS A 25 -11.88 -10.65 8.24
N ALA A 26 -11.21 -9.80 9.02
CA ALA A 26 -10.92 -8.43 8.61
C ALA A 26 -9.94 -8.40 7.42
N ILE A 27 -8.91 -9.25 7.45
CA ILE A 27 -7.92 -9.35 6.38
C ILE A 27 -8.54 -9.88 5.07
N LEU A 28 -9.43 -10.87 5.14
CA LEU A 28 -10.15 -11.38 3.97
C LEU A 28 -11.03 -10.33 3.29
N ASN A 29 -11.49 -9.32 4.03
CA ASN A 29 -12.28 -8.21 3.50
C ASN A 29 -11.43 -6.97 3.15
N MET A 30 -10.10 -7.04 3.31
CA MET A 30 -9.20 -5.94 3.04
C MET A 30 -8.78 -5.91 1.57
N ARG A 31 -8.75 -4.71 0.98
CA ARG A 31 -8.21 -4.49 -0.37
C ARG A 31 -6.81 -3.88 -0.31
N PHE A 32 -5.89 -4.46 -1.04
CA PHE A 32 -4.49 -4.02 -1.11
C PHE A 32 -4.28 -3.13 -2.33
N HIS A 33 -3.55 -2.04 -2.15
CA HIS A 33 -3.27 -1.10 -3.24
C HIS A 33 -1.87 -0.51 -3.08
N VAL A 34 -1.24 -0.22 -4.22
CA VAL A 34 0.06 0.46 -4.31
C VAL A 34 -0.20 1.95 -4.59
N PRO A 35 0.45 2.88 -3.85
CA PRO A 35 0.36 4.31 -4.14
C PRO A 35 0.77 4.64 -5.58
N LYS A 36 0.11 5.63 -6.19
CA LYS A 36 0.26 5.97 -7.61
C LYS A 36 1.71 6.22 -8.04
N LEU A 37 2.48 6.97 -7.25
CA LEU A 37 3.89 7.24 -7.56
C LEU A 37 4.73 5.95 -7.58
N HIS A 38 4.51 5.08 -6.60
CA HIS A 38 5.23 3.83 -6.46
C HIS A 38 4.85 2.79 -7.50
N GLY A 39 3.66 2.88 -8.11
CA GLY A 39 3.23 2.01 -9.20
C GLY A 39 4.22 1.95 -10.37
N HIS A 40 4.95 3.03 -10.66
CA HIS A 40 5.97 3.04 -11.71
C HIS A 40 7.11 2.05 -11.48
N GLY A 41 7.40 1.67 -10.23
CA GLY A 41 8.41 0.66 -9.89
C GLY A 41 7.92 -0.79 -10.03
N HIS A 42 6.66 -1.00 -10.38
CA HIS A 42 6.03 -2.32 -10.44
C HIS A 42 5.81 -2.76 -11.90
N SER A 43 5.70 -4.07 -12.12
CA SER A 43 5.33 -4.65 -13.42
C SER A 43 3.93 -4.18 -13.85
N GLU A 44 3.65 -4.25 -15.16
CA GLU A 44 2.35 -3.83 -15.70
C GLU A 44 1.19 -4.61 -15.08
N ASP A 45 1.30 -5.93 -14.98
CA ASP A 45 0.28 -6.76 -14.31
C ASP A 45 0.00 -6.30 -12.89
N CYS A 46 1.06 -5.98 -12.14
CA CYS A 46 0.91 -5.47 -10.78
C CYS A 46 0.23 -4.10 -10.74
N ARG A 47 0.43 -3.25 -11.77
CA ARG A 47 -0.24 -1.97 -11.86
C ARG A 47 -1.73 -2.13 -12.10
N TYR A 48 -2.13 -3.00 -13.03
CA TYR A 48 -3.55 -3.25 -13.31
C TYR A 48 -4.30 -3.79 -12.09
N GLU A 49 -3.66 -4.67 -11.32
CA GLU A 49 -4.28 -5.30 -10.15
C GLU A 49 -4.32 -4.39 -8.90
N PHE A 50 -3.30 -3.55 -8.68
CA PHE A 50 -3.12 -2.85 -7.40
C PHE A 50 -3.16 -1.32 -7.48
N LEU A 51 -3.22 -0.70 -8.66
CA LEU A 51 -3.38 0.75 -8.75
C LEU A 51 -4.83 1.17 -8.51
N PHE A 52 -4.96 2.29 -7.79
CA PHE A 52 -6.25 2.93 -7.56
C PHE A 52 -6.96 3.38 -8.85
N ASP A 53 -6.20 3.68 -9.91
CA ASP A 53 -6.74 4.16 -11.19
C ASP A 53 -7.65 3.11 -11.88
N TYR A 54 -7.47 1.82 -11.58
CA TYR A 54 -8.26 0.71 -12.13
C TYR A 54 -9.28 0.14 -11.14
N THR A 55 -9.46 0.80 -10.00
CA THR A 55 -10.30 0.29 -8.92
C THR A 55 -11.59 1.11 -8.80
N SER A 56 -12.72 0.42 -8.66
CA SER A 56 -14.00 1.05 -8.31
C SER A 56 -14.06 1.46 -6.82
N ASN A 57 -14.86 2.50 -6.55
CA ASN A 57 -15.17 2.99 -5.20
C ASN A 57 -13.96 3.54 -4.43
N VAL A 58 -12.99 4.14 -5.14
CA VAL A 58 -11.85 4.85 -4.54
C VAL A 58 -11.72 6.25 -5.15
N GLY A 59 -11.21 7.19 -4.37
CA GLY A 59 -10.90 8.53 -4.87
C GLY A 59 -9.59 8.56 -5.65
N ARG A 60 -9.43 9.56 -6.53
CA ARG A 60 -8.13 9.85 -7.16
C ARG A 60 -7.15 10.33 -6.10
N THR A 61 -5.96 9.75 -6.10
CA THR A 61 -4.90 10.09 -5.13
C THR A 61 -3.83 10.96 -5.78
N HIS A 62 -3.29 11.91 -5.01
CA HIS A 62 -2.11 12.68 -5.40
C HIS A 62 -0.87 11.81 -5.16
N GLY A 63 -0.14 11.46 -6.23
CA GLY A 63 0.94 10.47 -6.19
C GLY A 63 2.06 10.81 -5.20
N GLU A 64 2.42 12.08 -5.08
CA GLU A 64 3.58 12.54 -4.30
C GLU A 64 3.23 12.92 -2.84
N ARG A 65 1.94 13.01 -2.49
CA ARG A 65 1.55 13.65 -1.20
C ARG A 65 2.08 12.88 0.01
N ILE A 66 2.27 11.57 -0.13
CA ILE A 66 2.83 10.72 0.93
C ILE A 66 4.32 11.03 1.17
N GLU A 67 5.06 11.48 0.15
CA GLU A 67 6.49 11.81 0.22
C GLU A 67 6.74 13.26 0.65
N SER A 68 5.76 14.15 0.44
CA SER A 68 5.88 15.55 0.87
C SER A 68 6.13 15.69 2.38
N GLY A 69 5.52 14.82 3.20
CA GLY A 69 5.78 14.77 4.64
C GLY A 69 7.19 14.27 4.98
N TRP A 70 7.73 13.33 4.20
CA TRP A 70 9.09 12.83 4.36
C TRP A 70 10.13 13.91 4.06
N ALA A 71 9.94 14.70 2.99
CA ALA A 71 10.84 15.81 2.67
C ALA A 71 10.95 16.83 3.82
N VAL A 72 9.82 17.15 4.47
CA VAL A 72 9.81 18.03 5.65
C VAL A 72 10.44 17.34 6.86
N GLY A 73 10.12 16.08 7.13
CA GLY A 73 10.66 15.31 8.26
C GLY A 73 12.17 15.13 8.18
N ASN A 74 12.72 14.93 6.99
CA ASN A 74 14.16 14.82 6.77
C ASN A 74 14.93 16.07 7.19
N LEU A 75 14.35 17.25 7.00
CA LEU A 75 14.98 18.51 7.44
C LEU A 75 15.10 18.58 8.97
N ALA A 76 14.21 17.91 9.70
CA ALA A 76 14.27 17.83 11.15
C ALA A 76 15.24 16.74 11.66
N GLY A 77 15.59 15.75 10.83
CA GLY A 77 16.51 14.66 11.15
C GLY A 77 17.90 15.09 11.67
N PRO A 78 18.58 16.11 11.11
CA PRO A 78 19.87 16.58 11.62
C PRO A 78 19.78 17.45 12.90
N SER A 79 18.60 17.59 13.52
CA SER A 79 18.40 18.44 14.71
C SER A 79 18.64 17.71 16.05
N THR A 80 19.26 16.53 16.03
CA THR A 80 19.66 15.73 17.20
C THR A 80 21.16 15.65 17.31
#